data_AF-A0A4Q9R2H0-F1
#
_entry.id   AF-A0A4Q9R2H0-F1
#
_cell.length_a   1.000
_cell.length_b   1.000
_cell.length_c   1.000
_cell.angle_alpha   90.00
_cell.angle_beta   90.00
_cell.angle_gamma   90.00
#
_symmetry.space_group_name_H-M   'P 1'
#
loop_
_entity.id
_entity.type
_entity.pdbx_description
1 polymer ?
#
loop_
_entity_poly.entity_id
_entity_poly.type
_entity_poly.pdbx_seq_one_letter_code
_entity_poly.pdbx_strand_id
1 'polypeptide(L)'
;MEMKILASGVGAAIPKTSIGFSLFSGVYIQIRRSSSENPSIFGIAAGPEMGGNSGTLIAGHIETAWMKIDAVKHGWLCNRTSLVGKLGEVELKGTLAFSGKVDVTFTVYDANNESNFSLSQIRVESTGGQIADTRVRGIIKDMMGKTRNGSALCAQP
;
A
#
# COMPACT_ATOMS: atom_id res chain seq x y z
N MET A 1 1.09 -16.81 3.38
CA MET A 1 1.64 -15.57 3.95
C MET A 1 0.52 -14.56 4.10
N GLU A 2 0.75 -13.47 4.82
CA GLU A 2 -0.27 -12.45 5.08
C GLU A 2 0.27 -11.05 4.80
N MET A 3 -0.59 -10.19 4.28
CA MET A 3 -0.29 -8.80 3.98
C MET A 3 -1.31 -7.86 4.64
N LYS A 4 -0.85 -6.75 5.18
CA LYS A 4 -1.70 -5.68 5.69
C LYS A 4 -1.24 -4.35 5.11
N ILE A 5 -2.18 -3.47 4.78
CA ILE A 5 -1.90 -2.12 4.30
C ILE A 5 -2.35 -1.12 5.36
N LEU A 6 -1.47 -0.17 5.68
CA LEU A 6 -1.86 1.05 6.38
C LEU A 6 -1.61 2.23 5.46
N ALA A 7 -2.67 2.93 5.09
CA ALA A 7 -2.56 4.20 4.38
C ALA A 7 -2.81 5.35 5.35
N SER A 8 -2.02 6.40 5.24
CA SER A 8 -2.21 7.63 5.98
C SER A 8 -1.83 8.80 5.11
N GLY A 9 -2.69 9.80 5.02
CA GLY A 9 -2.34 11.01 4.32
C GLY A 9 -3.26 12.15 4.65
N VAL A 10 -2.75 13.35 4.39
CA VAL A 10 -3.48 14.60 4.54
C VAL A 10 -3.55 15.26 3.18
N GLY A 11 -4.73 15.72 2.85
CA GLY A 11 -5.03 16.38 1.61
C GLY A 11 -6.25 17.26 1.77
N ALA A 12 -6.38 18.23 0.87
CA ALA A 12 -7.45 19.19 0.82
C ALA A 12 -8.19 19.01 -0.50
N ALA A 13 -9.52 18.95 -0.48
CA ALA A 13 -10.32 19.02 -1.70
C ALA A 13 -10.98 20.39 -1.78
N ILE A 14 -11.04 20.98 -2.98
CA ILE A 14 -11.83 22.19 -3.18
C ILE A 14 -13.29 21.74 -3.36
N PRO A 15 -14.20 22.05 -2.42
CA PRO A 15 -15.59 21.65 -2.52
C PRO A 15 -16.22 22.19 -3.82
N LYS A 16 -16.99 21.33 -4.52
CA LYS A 16 -17.63 21.58 -5.82
C LYS A 16 -16.72 21.56 -7.05
N THR A 17 -15.43 21.28 -6.89
CA THR A 17 -14.55 20.93 -8.02
C THR A 17 -14.05 19.51 -7.80
N SER A 18 -13.96 18.67 -8.83
CA SER A 18 -13.32 17.33 -8.73
C SER A 18 -11.79 17.41 -8.59
N ILE A 19 -11.30 18.48 -7.96
CA ILE A 19 -9.90 18.82 -7.77
C ILE A 19 -9.61 18.68 -6.29
N GLY A 20 -8.62 17.87 -5.97
CA GLY A 20 -8.04 17.90 -4.65
C GLY A 20 -6.53 17.70 -4.67
N PHE A 21 -5.96 18.03 -3.54
CA PHE A 21 -4.54 18.22 -3.28
C PHE A 21 -4.17 17.18 -2.25
N SER A 22 -3.37 16.19 -2.62
CA SER A 22 -2.69 15.36 -1.63
C SER A 22 -1.45 16.12 -1.20
N LEU A 23 -1.36 16.52 0.07
CA LEU A 23 -0.20 17.28 0.57
C LEU A 23 0.94 16.32 0.92
N PHE A 24 0.61 15.26 1.65
CA PHE A 24 1.53 14.16 1.95
C PHE A 24 0.71 12.89 2.12
N SER A 25 1.09 11.84 1.40
CA SER A 25 0.50 10.52 1.55
C SER A 25 1.56 9.46 1.73
N GLY A 26 1.31 8.54 2.65
CA GLY A 26 2.18 7.43 2.97
C GLY A 26 1.38 6.15 3.06
N VAL A 27 1.96 5.07 2.55
CA VAL A 27 1.43 3.73 2.72
C VAL A 27 2.51 2.84 3.30
N TYR A 28 2.16 2.12 4.36
CA TYR A 28 2.94 1.02 4.89
C TYR A 28 2.36 -0.30 4.40
N ILE A 29 3.22 -1.11 3.78
CA ILE A 29 2.91 -2.48 3.35
C ILE A 29 3.58 -3.40 4.37
N GLN A 30 2.78 -4.09 5.17
CA GLN A 30 3.24 -5.05 6.16
C GLN A 30 3.06 -6.47 5.63
N ILE A 31 4.13 -7.26 5.63
CA ILE A 31 4.13 -8.63 5.12
C ILE A 31 4.66 -9.55 6.20
N ARG A 32 3.92 -10.59 6.56
CA ARG A 32 4.37 -11.64 7.49
C ARG A 32 4.12 -13.02 6.92
N ARG A 33 4.93 -14.00 7.33
CA ARG A 33 4.75 -15.40 6.89
C ARG A 33 3.54 -16.04 7.56
N SER A 34 3.40 -15.81 8.85
CA SER A 34 2.34 -16.36 9.72
C SER A 34 1.88 -15.33 10.74
N SER A 35 0.73 -15.58 11.36
CA SER A 35 0.12 -14.65 12.34
C SER A 35 0.97 -14.40 13.58
N SER A 36 1.90 -15.31 13.88
CA SER A 36 2.79 -15.28 15.05
C SER A 36 4.13 -14.60 14.79
N GLU A 37 4.42 -14.20 13.55
CA GLU A 37 5.70 -13.60 13.17
C GLU A 37 5.63 -12.07 13.07
N ASN A 38 6.74 -11.41 13.44
CA ASN A 38 6.89 -9.97 13.25
C ASN A 38 6.91 -9.62 11.75
N PRO A 39 6.04 -8.69 11.30
CA PRO A 39 5.95 -8.34 9.90
C PRO A 39 7.17 -7.55 9.42
N SER A 40 7.48 -7.73 8.15
CA SER A 40 8.36 -6.85 7.40
C SER A 40 7.58 -5.65 6.91
N ILE A 41 8.11 -4.44 7.12
CA ILE A 41 7.42 -3.19 6.85
C ILE A 41 8.12 -2.45 5.71
N PHE A 42 7.39 -2.23 4.63
CA PHE A 42 7.79 -1.39 3.50
C PHE A 42 6.97 -0.11 3.49
N GLY A 43 7.57 0.98 3.03
CA GLY A 43 6.93 2.29 2.95
C GLY A 43 6.95 2.82 1.52
N ILE A 44 5.84 3.38 1.09
CA ILE A 44 5.75 4.25 -0.08
C ILE A 44 5.30 5.61 0.43
N ALA A 45 6.00 6.67 0.04
CA ALA A 45 5.59 8.03 0.34
C ALA A 45 5.50 8.82 -0.97
N ALA A 46 4.43 9.60 -1.11
CA ALA A 46 4.26 10.58 -2.17
C ALA A 46 4.27 11.99 -1.57
N GLY A 47 4.96 12.89 -2.27
CA GLY A 47 4.99 14.31 -1.94
C GLY A 47 3.71 15.03 -2.37
N PRO A 48 3.69 16.37 -2.30
CA PRO A 48 2.55 17.15 -2.70
C PRO A 48 2.24 16.93 -4.18
N GLU A 49 1.02 16.49 -4.50
CA GLU A 49 0.56 16.28 -5.87
C GLU A 49 -0.80 16.95 -6.10
N MET A 50 -0.90 17.66 -7.24
CA MET A 50 -2.14 18.24 -7.75
C MET A 50 -2.72 17.29 -8.80
N GLY A 51 -3.83 16.62 -8.49
CA GLY A 51 -4.45 15.65 -9.38
C GLY A 51 -5.93 15.94 -9.63
N GLY A 52 -6.33 15.95 -10.91
CA GLY A 52 -7.74 15.98 -11.30
C GLY A 52 -8.34 14.57 -11.31
N ASN A 53 -9.53 14.42 -10.72
CA ASN A 53 -10.44 13.27 -10.83
C ASN A 53 -9.96 11.86 -10.40
N SER A 54 -8.82 11.73 -9.72
CA SER A 54 -8.40 10.46 -9.12
C SER A 54 -7.62 10.67 -7.83
N GLY A 55 -8.34 10.48 -6.71
CA GLY A 55 -7.78 10.15 -5.41
C GLY A 55 -7.11 11.26 -4.62
N THR A 56 -7.91 12.17 -4.07
CA THR A 56 -7.45 13.03 -2.96
C THR A 56 -7.68 12.32 -1.64
N LEU A 57 -6.60 12.00 -0.93
CA LEU A 57 -6.65 11.62 0.48
C LEU A 57 -7.10 12.82 1.31
N ILE A 58 -8.40 13.01 1.48
CA ILE A 58 -8.93 14.03 2.39
C ILE A 58 -8.75 13.47 3.80
N ALA A 59 -7.64 13.82 4.44
CA ALA A 59 -7.28 13.43 5.82
C ALA A 59 -7.77 12.02 6.20
N GLY A 60 -7.09 11.01 5.67
CA GLY A 60 -7.50 9.62 5.81
C GLY A 60 -6.45 8.78 6.51
N HIS A 61 -6.89 7.97 7.47
CA HIS A 61 -6.13 6.84 7.99
C HIS A 61 -6.95 5.60 7.68
N ILE A 62 -6.36 4.62 7.01
CA ILE A 62 -6.98 3.32 6.77
C ILE A 62 -6.02 2.25 7.21
N GLU A 63 -6.53 1.29 7.98
CA GLU A 63 -5.87 0.04 8.26
C GLU A 63 -6.72 -1.12 7.71
N THR A 64 -6.13 -1.95 6.86
CA THR A 64 -6.79 -3.17 6.38
C THR A 64 -6.62 -4.30 7.40
N ALA A 65 -7.51 -5.29 7.35
CA ALA A 65 -7.27 -6.59 7.96
C ALA A 65 -6.07 -7.28 7.28
N TRP A 66 -5.53 -8.31 7.94
CA TRP A 66 -4.54 -9.19 7.34
C TRP A 66 -5.17 -10.02 6.22
N MET A 67 -4.69 -9.78 4.99
CA MET A 67 -5.09 -10.49 3.79
C MET A 67 -4.23 -11.74 3.62
N LYS A 68 -4.85 -12.91 3.43
CA LYS A 68 -4.12 -14.13 3.08
C LYS A 68 -3.65 -14.05 1.64
N ILE A 69 -2.34 -14.14 1.43
CA ILE A 69 -1.74 -14.13 0.10
C ILE A 69 -1.12 -15.49 -0.20
N ASP A 70 -1.34 -15.95 -1.43
CA ASP A 70 -0.72 -17.13 -1.99
C ASP A 70 0.77 -16.85 -2.27
N ALA A 71 1.64 -17.46 -1.48
CA ALA A 71 3.08 -17.27 -1.58
C ALA A 71 3.69 -17.92 -2.83
N VAL A 72 3.01 -18.90 -3.44
CA VAL A 72 3.46 -19.54 -4.69
C VAL A 72 3.21 -18.58 -5.86
N LYS A 73 2.03 -17.96 -5.91
CA LYS A 73 1.68 -16.98 -6.95
C LYS A 73 2.39 -15.64 -6.78
N HIS A 74 2.61 -15.21 -5.54
CA HIS A 74 3.17 -13.89 -5.22
C HIS A 74 4.52 -13.97 -4.52
N GLY A 75 5.37 -14.94 -4.89
CA GLY A 75 6.69 -15.13 -4.28
C GLY A 75 7.62 -13.91 -4.39
N TRP A 76 7.36 -12.99 -5.31
CA TRP A 76 8.07 -11.70 -5.42
C TRP A 76 7.92 -10.82 -4.16
N LEU A 77 6.81 -10.94 -3.41
CA LEU A 77 6.61 -10.25 -2.12
C LEU A 77 7.61 -10.73 -1.05
N CYS A 78 8.19 -11.91 -1.26
CA CYS A 78 9.15 -12.50 -0.36
C CYS A 78 10.61 -12.09 -0.66
N ASN A 79 10.83 -11.43 -1.80
CA ASN A 79 12.14 -10.97 -2.23
C ASN A 79 12.26 -9.45 -2.01
N ARG A 80 13.07 -9.06 -1.02
CA ARG A 80 13.34 -7.66 -0.70
C ARG A 80 13.84 -6.86 -1.91
N THR A 81 14.68 -7.46 -2.76
CA THR A 81 15.24 -6.80 -3.96
C THR A 81 14.20 -6.59 -5.06
N SER A 82 13.12 -7.38 -5.06
CA SER A 82 11.98 -7.19 -5.97
C SER A 82 11.09 -6.03 -5.54
N LEU A 83 11.24 -5.53 -4.31
CA LEU A 83 10.44 -4.45 -3.74
C LEU A 83 11.25 -3.17 -3.60
N VAL A 84 12.31 -3.21 -2.79
CA VAL A 84 13.05 -2.02 -2.37
C VAL A 84 13.73 -1.34 -3.55
N GLY A 85 13.52 -0.03 -3.67
CA GLY A 85 14.06 0.78 -4.76
C GLY A 85 13.24 0.70 -6.06
N LYS A 86 12.21 -0.15 -6.12
CA LYS A 86 11.27 -0.18 -7.24
C LYS A 86 10.17 0.86 -7.06
N LEU A 87 9.58 1.26 -8.18
CA LEU A 87 8.38 2.08 -8.16
C LEU A 87 7.19 1.20 -7.81
N GLY A 88 6.49 1.54 -6.73
CA GLY A 88 5.28 0.86 -6.29
C GLY A 88 4.08 1.79 -6.32
N GLU A 89 2.89 1.22 -6.52
CA GLU A 89 1.60 1.89 -6.38
C GLU A 89 0.69 1.04 -5.51
N VAL A 90 0.08 1.67 -4.50
CA VAL A 90 -1.01 1.07 -3.74
C VAL A 90 -2.27 1.87 -4.00
N GLU A 91 -3.32 1.18 -4.41
CA GLU A 91 -4.65 1.72 -4.61
C GLU A 91 -5.63 1.07 -3.64
N LEU A 92 -6.37 1.90 -2.91
CA LEU A 92 -7.44 1.53 -2.00
C LEU A 92 -8.74 2.14 -2.49
N LYS A 93 -9.60 1.31 -3.07
CA LYS A 93 -10.90 1.72 -3.60
C LYS A 93 -12.01 1.45 -2.61
N GLY A 94 -12.88 2.43 -2.41
CA GLY A 94 -14.02 2.35 -1.52
C GLY A 94 -14.17 3.57 -0.62
N THR A 95 -15.33 3.69 0.01
CA THR A 95 -15.62 4.71 1.03
C THR A 95 -15.68 4.04 2.39
N LEU A 96 -15.03 4.63 3.38
CA LEU A 96 -14.91 4.08 4.73
C LEU A 96 -15.25 5.15 5.78
N ALA A 97 -16.31 4.90 6.54
CA ALA A 97 -16.70 5.71 7.69
C ALA A 97 -16.56 4.84 8.95
N PHE A 98 -15.45 4.97 9.67
CA PHE A 98 -15.02 4.18 10.83
C PHE A 98 -14.64 2.72 10.52
N SER A 99 -15.48 1.98 9.79
CA SER A 99 -15.20 0.63 9.34
C SER A 99 -15.90 0.34 8.01
N GLY A 100 -15.40 -0.64 7.26
CA GLY A 100 -15.97 -0.99 5.98
C GLY A 100 -15.14 -2.02 5.23
N LYS A 101 -15.36 -2.09 3.92
CA LYS A 101 -14.61 -2.94 3.01
C LYS A 101 -14.03 -2.10 1.89
N VAL A 102 -12.76 -2.33 1.58
CA VAL A 102 -12.06 -1.68 0.46
C VAL A 102 -11.49 -2.73 -0.47
N ASP A 103 -11.34 -2.38 -1.73
CA ASP A 103 -10.55 -3.15 -2.67
C ASP A 103 -9.11 -2.64 -2.63
N VAL A 104 -8.16 -3.55 -2.47
CA VAL A 104 -6.73 -3.27 -2.36
C VAL A 104 -6.05 -3.75 -3.63
N THR A 105 -5.34 -2.87 -4.31
CA THR A 105 -4.42 -3.24 -5.39
C THR A 105 -3.02 -2.74 -5.05
N PHE A 106 -2.04 -3.64 -5.15
CA PHE A 106 -0.63 -3.32 -5.00
C PHE A 106 0.09 -3.72 -6.29
N THR A 107 0.75 -2.74 -6.92
CA THR A 107 1.45 -2.91 -8.18
C THR A 107 2.91 -2.47 -8.02
N VAL A 108 3.83 -3.24 -8.59
CA VAL A 108 5.25 -2.91 -8.70
C VAL A 108 5.60 -2.78 -10.18
N TYR A 109 6.21 -1.65 -10.53
CA TYR A 109 6.61 -1.33 -11.89
C TYR A 109 8.09 -1.64 -12.12
N ASP A 110 8.43 -1.95 -13.36
CA ASP A 110 9.81 -2.07 -13.80
C ASP A 110 10.43 -0.71 -14.16
N ALA A 111 11.64 -0.74 -14.74
CA ALA A 111 12.38 0.46 -15.14
C ALA A 111 11.74 1.23 -16.31
N ASN A 112 10.90 0.55 -17.11
CA ASN A 112 10.17 1.16 -18.23
C ASN A 112 8.80 1.69 -17.81
N ASN A 113 8.50 1.65 -16.51
CA ASN A 113 7.21 2.02 -15.95
C ASN A 113 6.06 1.08 -16.35
N GLU A 114 6.38 -0.13 -16.79
CA GLU A 114 5.42 -1.18 -17.09
C GLU A 114 5.11 -1.97 -15.82
N SER A 115 3.86 -2.44 -15.70
CA SER A 115 3.45 -3.25 -14.55
C SER A 115 4.16 -4.60 -14.60
N ASN A 116 5.09 -4.82 -13.66
CA ASN A 116 5.87 -6.05 -13.58
C ASN A 116 5.17 -7.08 -12.69
N PHE A 117 4.66 -6.62 -11.53
CA PHE A 117 3.92 -7.46 -10.60
C PHE A 117 2.68 -6.73 -10.10
N SER A 118 1.58 -7.45 -9.94
CA SER A 118 0.37 -6.91 -9.32
C SER A 118 -0.32 -7.94 -8.42
N LEU A 119 -0.93 -7.46 -7.35
CA LEU A 119 -1.75 -8.19 -6.42
C LEU A 119 -3.01 -7.38 -6.18
N SER A 120 -4.18 -7.99 -6.42
CA SER A 120 -5.47 -7.39 -6.11
C SER A 120 -6.26 -8.27 -5.15
N GLN A 121 -6.82 -7.65 -4.12
CA GLN A 121 -7.70 -8.27 -3.14
C GLN A 121 -8.96 -7.42 -3.05
N ILE A 122 -10.12 -8.06 -3.17
CA ILE A 122 -11.41 -7.38 -3.16
C ILE A 122 -12.08 -7.52 -1.80
N ARG A 123 -12.85 -6.50 -1.42
CA ARG A 123 -13.71 -6.49 -0.24
C ARG A 123 -12.97 -6.82 1.07
N VAL A 124 -11.76 -6.28 1.21
CA VAL A 124 -10.91 -6.45 2.39
C VAL A 124 -11.48 -5.61 3.54
N GLU A 125 -11.74 -6.25 4.68
CA GLU A 125 -12.20 -5.54 5.88
C GLU A 125 -11.18 -4.50 6.30
N SER A 126 -11.63 -3.30 6.64
CA SER A 126 -10.75 -2.18 6.96
C SER A 126 -11.40 -1.24 7.98
N THR A 127 -10.57 -0.53 8.73
CA THR A 127 -10.98 0.48 9.72
C THR A 127 -10.33 1.82 9.42
N GLY A 128 -10.96 2.89 9.90
CA GLY A 128 -10.47 4.26 9.77
C GLY A 128 -11.43 5.18 9.01
N GLY A 129 -10.89 6.19 8.34
CA GLY A 129 -11.67 7.21 7.64
C GLY A 129 -11.13 7.42 6.23
N GLN A 130 -11.98 7.23 5.23
CA GLN A 130 -11.70 7.54 3.85
C GLN A 130 -12.99 7.93 3.13
N ILE A 131 -13.02 9.12 2.55
CA ILE A 131 -14.19 9.62 1.82
C ILE A 131 -14.04 9.55 0.29
N ALA A 132 -12.87 9.14 -0.20
CA ALA A 132 -12.58 8.99 -1.62
C ALA A 132 -11.48 7.93 -1.82
N ASP A 133 -11.42 7.31 -3.00
CA ASP A 133 -10.37 6.33 -3.32
C ASP A 133 -8.98 6.90 -3.05
N THR A 134 -8.08 6.09 -2.51
CA THR A 134 -6.70 6.49 -2.26
C THR A 134 -5.78 5.79 -3.23
N ARG A 135 -4.92 6.55 -3.90
CA ARG A 135 -3.82 6.01 -4.69
C ARG A 135 -2.54 6.68 -4.24
N VAL A 136 -1.54 5.87 -3.88
CA VAL A 136 -0.22 6.35 -3.46
C VAL A 136 0.83 5.64 -4.30
N ARG A 137 1.64 6.43 -5.02
CA ARG A 137 2.69 5.94 -5.90
C ARG A 137 4.03 6.55 -5.54
N GLY A 138 5.07 5.73 -5.49
CA GLY A 138 6.41 6.19 -5.14
C GLY A 138 7.42 5.06 -5.01
N ILE A 139 8.65 5.41 -4.65
CA ILE A 139 9.72 4.43 -4.45
C ILE A 139 9.47 3.66 -3.17
N ILE A 140 9.45 2.33 -3.27
CA ILE A 140 9.32 1.43 -2.12
C ILE A 140 10.61 1.47 -1.30
N LYS A 141 10.48 1.80 -0.02
CA LYS A 141 11.58 1.83 0.95
C LYS A 141 11.38 0.76 2.01
N ASP A 142 12.46 0.19 2.48
CA ASP A 142 12.42 -0.66 3.67
C ASP A 142 12.41 0.22 4.93
N MET A 143 11.41 0.02 5.77
CA MET A 143 11.20 0.80 7.00
C MET A 143 11.75 0.10 8.25
N MET A 144 12.32 -1.11 8.12
CA MET A 144 12.84 -1.90 9.24
C MET A 144 14.31 -1.64 9.60
N GLY A 145 14.94 -0.60 9.04
CA GLY A 145 16.32 -0.22 9.35
C GLY A 145 17.39 -1.24 8.93
N LYS A 146 18.61 -1.11 9.46
CA LYS A 146 19.79 -1.97 9.18
C LYS A 146 19.67 -3.41 9.72
N THR A 147 18.49 -3.87 10.13
CA THR A 147 18.34 -5.02 11.04
C THR A 147 18.01 -6.35 10.38
N ARG A 148 17.90 -6.43 9.05
CA ARG A 148 17.78 -7.72 8.33
C ARG A 148 18.63 -7.73 7.06
N ASN A 149 19.91 -8.04 7.22
CA ASN A 149 20.76 -8.44 6.11
C ASN A 149 20.34 -9.85 5.65
N GLY A 150 19.90 -9.96 4.40
CA GLY A 150 20.02 -11.19 3.62
C GLY A 150 19.00 -12.31 3.82
N SER A 151 18.02 -12.23 4.73
CA SER A 151 17.00 -13.27 4.83
C SER A 151 15.87 -13.05 3.83
N ALA A 152 15.52 -14.08 3.05
CA ALA A 152 14.26 -14.10 2.31
C ALA A 152 13.11 -13.76 3.30
N LEU A 153 12.26 -12.79 2.94
CA LEU A 153 11.17 -12.34 3.81
C LEU A 153 10.20 -13.49 4.11
N CYS A 154 10.16 -14.46 3.18
CA CYS A 154 9.53 -15.76 3.34
C CYS A 154 10.54 -16.87 2.99
N ALA A 155 11.50 -17.18 3.87
CA ALA A 155 12.22 -18.44 3.71
C ALA A 155 11.19 -19.58 3.82
N GLN A 156 11.08 -20.42 2.78
CA GLN A 156 10.35 -21.70 2.85
C GLN A 156 11.06 -22.60 3.88
N PRO A 157 10.31 -23.44 4.62
CA PRO A 157 10.91 -24.51 5.39
C PRO A 157 11.65 -25.50 4.47
#